data_AF-A0AAQ3XER8-F1
#
_entry.id   AF-A0AAQ3XER8-F1
#
_cell.length_a   1.000
_cell.length_b   1.000
_cell.length_c   1.000
_cell.angle_alpha   90.00
_cell.angle_beta   90.00
_cell.angle_gamma   90.00
#
_symmetry.space_group_name_H-M   'P 1'
#
loop_
_entity.id
_entity.type
_entity.pdbx_description
1 polymer ?
#
loop_
_entity_poly.entity_id
_entity_poly.type
_entity_poly.pdbx_seq_one_letter_code
_entity_poly.pdbx_strand_id
1 'polypeptide(L)'
;MDRARAMQHFFRAANADPARILQQTVCYDHKQSLTVSVAWGYSVQVFKGNMLLPDLLAVQKTFVPWKRGRNVTDVYMFDTKHYPRNECKRGALFFLKNISSGGGKTETTYNRQPPRKCSPDLIPLKNLRLIKVTSERLHLVPGKALRRHCCDIVPSSSDTTMDVNIRKCKDDELIAMHS
;
A
#
# COMPACT_ATOMS: atom_id res chain seq x y z
N MET A 1 16.36 10.59 -4.93
CA MET A 1 15.52 11.54 -5.70
C MET A 1 15.31 12.76 -4.80
N ASP A 2 15.55 13.98 -5.28
CA ASP A 2 15.26 15.18 -4.49
C ASP A 2 13.73 15.43 -4.39
N ARG A 3 13.32 16.40 -3.58
CA ARG A 3 11.89 16.68 -3.33
C ARG A 3 11.14 17.11 -4.58
N ALA A 4 11.75 17.93 -5.44
CA ALA A 4 11.11 18.42 -6.66
C ALA A 4 10.90 17.30 -7.68
N ARG A 5 11.93 16.48 -7.90
CA ARG A 5 11.86 15.29 -8.76
C ARG A 5 10.87 14.26 -8.22
N ALA A 6 10.81 14.07 -6.90
CA ALA A 6 9.83 13.17 -6.28
C ALA A 6 8.40 13.64 -6.53
N MET A 7 8.14 14.95 -6.43
CA MET A 7 6.83 15.52 -6.74
C MET A 7 6.47 15.37 -8.21
N GLN A 8 7.41 15.65 -9.12
CA GLN A 8 7.23 15.42 -10.55
C GLN A 8 6.93 13.94 -10.85
N HIS A 9 7.63 13.02 -10.17
CA HIS A 9 7.41 11.59 -10.31
C HIS A 9 6.02 11.16 -9.83
N PHE A 10 5.55 11.69 -8.70
CA PHE A 10 4.19 11.48 -8.22
C PHE A 10 3.13 11.96 -9.22
N PHE A 11 3.32 13.15 -9.82
CA PHE A 11 2.40 13.66 -10.84
C PHE A 11 2.38 12.83 -12.13
N ARG A 12 3.47 12.12 -12.47
CA ARG A 12 3.42 11.16 -13.59
C ARG A 12 2.42 10.03 -13.32
N ALA A 13 2.35 9.53 -12.08
CA ALA A 13 1.33 8.56 -11.67
C ALA A 13 -0.07 9.19 -11.69
N ALA A 14 -0.23 10.39 -11.13
CA ALA A 14 -1.51 11.10 -11.13
C ALA A 14 -2.05 11.34 -12.55
N ASN A 15 -1.19 11.65 -13.52
CA ASN A 15 -1.59 11.84 -14.91
C ASN A 15 -1.90 10.51 -15.63
N ALA A 16 -1.36 9.38 -15.15
CA ALA A 16 -1.55 8.08 -15.78
C ALA A 16 -2.91 7.44 -15.43
N ASP A 17 -3.36 7.56 -14.19
CA ASP A 17 -4.70 7.15 -13.72
C ASP A 17 -5.16 8.09 -12.59
N PRO A 18 -5.68 9.28 -12.93
CA PRO A 18 -6.04 10.30 -11.96
C PRO A 18 -7.16 9.85 -11.03
N ALA A 19 -8.05 8.98 -11.52
CA ALA A 19 -9.13 8.46 -10.72
C ALA A 19 -8.61 7.50 -9.62
N ARG A 20 -7.46 6.85 -9.80
CA ARG A 20 -6.90 5.85 -8.88
C ARG A 20 -5.82 6.37 -7.94
N ILE A 21 -5.26 7.55 -8.20
CA ILE A 21 -4.14 8.10 -7.40
C ILE A 21 -4.44 8.07 -5.90
N LEU A 22 -3.50 7.53 -5.12
CA LEU A 22 -3.59 7.37 -3.66
C LEU A 22 -4.74 6.49 -3.14
N GLN A 23 -5.59 5.93 -3.99
CA GLN A 23 -6.61 4.99 -3.55
C GLN A 23 -5.97 3.76 -2.95
N GLN A 24 -6.43 3.39 -1.75
CA GLN A 24 -5.92 2.24 -1.04
C GLN A 24 -6.71 0.98 -1.42
N THR A 25 -5.99 -0.02 -1.91
CA THR A 25 -6.52 -1.35 -2.23
C THR A 25 -5.78 -2.38 -1.37
N VAL A 26 -6.52 -3.32 -0.76
CA VAL A 26 -5.95 -4.33 0.14
C VAL A 26 -6.18 -5.72 -0.44
N CYS A 27 -5.10 -6.51 -0.56
CA CYS A 27 -5.10 -7.88 -1.05
C CYS A 27 -4.68 -8.82 0.06
N TYR A 28 -5.28 -10.00 0.10
CA TYR A 28 -4.93 -11.06 1.03
C TYR A 28 -4.38 -12.26 0.26
N ASP A 29 -3.18 -12.71 0.62
CA ASP A 29 -2.65 -14.00 0.17
C ASP A 29 -2.79 -15.00 1.31
N HIS A 30 -3.80 -15.86 1.19
CA HIS A 30 -4.05 -16.92 2.16
C HIS A 30 -2.94 -17.97 2.17
N LYS A 31 -2.29 -18.25 1.03
CA LYS A 31 -1.28 -19.31 0.93
C LYS A 31 -0.02 -18.95 1.69
N GLN A 32 0.46 -17.72 1.51
CA GLN A 32 1.65 -17.22 2.21
C GLN A 32 1.32 -16.49 3.51
N SER A 33 0.02 -16.38 3.86
CA SER A 33 -0.47 -15.57 4.98
C SER A 33 0.11 -14.16 4.93
N LEU A 34 -0.09 -13.45 3.81
CA LEU A 34 0.36 -12.08 3.62
C LEU A 34 -0.82 -11.15 3.42
N THR A 35 -0.66 -9.91 3.88
CA THR A 35 -1.58 -8.83 3.53
C THR A 35 -0.83 -7.73 2.79
N VAL A 36 -1.30 -7.37 1.60
CA VAL A 36 -0.71 -6.34 0.74
C VAL A 36 -1.63 -5.13 0.72
N SER A 37 -1.13 -3.97 1.10
CA SER A 37 -1.84 -2.69 1.03
C SER A 37 -1.18 -1.81 -0.03
N VAL A 38 -1.89 -1.55 -1.12
CA VAL A 38 -1.45 -0.75 -2.25
C VAL A 38 -2.07 0.65 -2.16
N ALA A 39 -1.26 1.69 -1.96
CA ALA A 39 -1.63 3.08 -2.21
C ALA A 39 -1.12 3.45 -3.61
N TRP A 40 -1.99 3.29 -4.61
CA TRP A 40 -1.60 3.31 -6.02
C TRP A 40 -0.94 4.65 -6.41
N GLY A 41 0.17 4.58 -7.12
CA GLY A 41 0.94 5.76 -7.53
C GLY A 41 1.78 6.40 -6.42
N TYR A 42 1.93 5.73 -5.26
CA TYR A 42 2.80 6.19 -4.19
C TYR A 42 3.60 5.07 -3.53
N SER A 43 2.92 4.14 -2.83
CA SER A 43 3.59 3.12 -2.04
C SER A 43 2.80 1.83 -1.89
N VAL A 44 3.51 0.74 -1.61
CA VAL A 44 2.92 -0.57 -1.26
C VAL A 44 3.51 -1.01 0.08
N GLN A 45 2.66 -1.54 0.96
CA GLN A 45 3.06 -2.13 2.23
C GLN A 45 2.68 -3.60 2.24
N VAL A 46 3.61 -4.48 2.62
CA VAL A 46 3.36 -5.92 2.74
C VAL A 46 3.58 -6.37 4.17
N PHE A 47 2.56 -6.99 4.75
CA PHE A 47 2.56 -7.47 6.12
C PHE A 47 2.57 -9.00 6.14
N LYS A 48 3.29 -9.57 7.10
CA LYS A 48 3.19 -11.00 7.42
C LYS A 48 2.00 -11.19 8.35
N GLY A 49 1.13 -12.13 8.01
CA GLY A 49 -0.13 -12.40 8.68
C GLY A 49 -1.34 -11.70 8.03
N ASN A 50 -2.51 -12.06 8.55
CA ASN A 50 -3.79 -11.48 8.14
C ASN A 50 -4.04 -10.21 8.95
N MET A 51 -3.94 -9.05 8.29
CA MET A 51 -4.20 -7.76 8.93
C MET A 51 -5.67 -7.39 8.76
N LEU A 52 -6.29 -6.92 9.85
CA LEU A 52 -7.67 -6.43 9.79
C LEU A 52 -7.75 -5.23 8.86
N LEU A 53 -8.77 -5.23 8.00
CA LEU A 53 -8.97 -4.15 7.06
C LEU A 53 -9.14 -2.77 7.74
N PRO A 54 -9.92 -2.63 8.84
CA PRO A 54 -10.01 -1.37 9.57
C PRO A 54 -8.64 -0.83 10.02
N ASP A 55 -7.75 -1.70 10.50
CA ASP A 55 -6.40 -1.31 10.95
C ASP A 55 -5.53 -0.82 9.80
N LEU A 56 -5.71 -1.39 8.60
CA LEU A 56 -4.98 -0.96 7.41
C LEU A 56 -5.48 0.37 6.86
N LEU A 57 -6.79 0.58 6.88
CA LEU A 57 -7.45 1.81 6.41
C LEU A 57 -7.29 2.98 7.39
N ALA A 58 -7.13 2.69 8.69
CA ALA A 58 -6.88 3.70 9.69
C ALA A 58 -5.64 4.56 9.33
N VAL A 59 -5.79 5.87 9.47
CA VAL A 59 -4.75 6.83 9.10
C VAL A 59 -3.58 6.70 10.07
N GLN A 60 -2.36 6.62 9.51
CA GLN A 60 -1.16 6.54 10.31
C GLN A 60 -0.90 7.85 11.07
N LYS A 61 -0.64 7.76 12.37
CA LYS A 61 -0.25 8.94 13.16
C LYS A 61 1.10 9.52 12.68
N THR A 62 1.10 10.78 12.26
CA THR A 62 2.28 11.52 11.78
C THR A 62 2.65 12.74 12.63
N PHE A 63 1.86 13.02 13.66
CA PHE A 63 2.01 14.18 14.54
C PHE A 63 2.33 13.72 15.97
N VAL A 64 2.87 14.65 16.76
CA VAL A 64 3.16 14.46 18.18
C VAL A 64 2.65 15.68 18.95
N PRO A 65 2.20 15.52 20.20
CA PRO A 65 1.75 16.64 21.00
C PRO A 65 2.90 17.63 21.24
N TRP A 66 2.58 18.91 21.27
CA TRP A 66 3.55 19.96 21.57
C TRP A 66 4.00 19.93 23.03
N LYS A 67 3.05 19.67 23.95
CA LYS A 67 3.32 19.57 25.38
C LYS A 67 4.22 18.35 25.64
N ARG A 68 5.30 18.55 26.41
CA ARG A 68 6.22 17.49 26.83
C ARG A 68 5.98 17.16 28.31
N GLY A 69 5.97 15.88 28.70
CA GLY A 69 5.82 15.44 30.09
C GLY A 69 5.27 14.02 30.21
N ARG A 70 5.43 13.38 31.38
CA ARG A 70 4.95 12.00 31.64
C ARG A 70 3.41 11.85 31.58
N ASN A 71 2.66 12.94 31.80
CA ASN A 71 1.20 12.93 31.86
C ASN A 71 0.54 13.57 30.62
N VAL A 72 1.23 13.56 29.47
CA VAL A 72 0.65 14.05 28.22
C VAL A 72 -0.15 12.92 27.58
N THR A 73 -1.47 12.96 27.73
CA THR A 73 -2.39 12.13 26.97
C THR A 73 -2.56 12.71 25.57
N ASP A 74 -2.51 11.84 24.56
CA ASP A 74 -2.82 12.19 23.18
C ASP A 74 -4.33 12.40 23.03
N VAL A 75 -4.81 13.62 23.33
CA VAL A 75 -6.24 13.96 23.22
C VAL A 75 -6.50 14.52 21.82
N TYR A 76 -6.71 13.64 20.85
CA TYR A 76 -7.15 14.01 19.51
C TYR A 76 -8.53 13.39 19.25
N MET A 77 -9.43 14.15 18.63
CA MET A 77 -10.82 13.73 18.37
C MET A 77 -10.95 12.83 17.13
N PHE A 78 -9.87 12.23 16.64
CA PHE A 78 -9.86 11.42 15.44
C PHE A 78 -8.99 10.19 15.63
N ASP A 79 -9.46 9.08 15.08
CA ASP A 79 -8.78 7.79 15.19
C ASP A 79 -7.53 7.78 14.32
N THR A 80 -6.42 7.39 14.94
CA THR A 80 -5.18 7.13 14.22
C THR A 80 -4.63 5.78 14.62
N LYS A 81 -4.05 5.07 13.67
CA LYS A 81 -3.30 3.86 14.01
C LYS A 81 -1.94 4.21 14.58
N HIS A 82 -1.57 3.50 15.63
CA HIS A 82 -0.23 3.55 16.17
C HIS A 82 0.77 3.08 15.10
N TYR A 83 1.80 3.89 14.84
CA TYR A 83 2.89 3.49 13.97
C TYR A 83 4.04 2.94 14.83
N PRO A 84 4.36 1.63 14.74
CA PRO A 84 5.35 1.02 15.61
C PRO A 84 6.69 1.76 15.56
N ARG A 85 7.23 2.13 16.73
CA ARG A 85 8.56 2.77 16.82
C ARG A 85 9.67 1.83 16.33
N ASN A 86 9.53 0.53 16.61
CA ASN A 86 10.42 -0.49 16.10
C ASN A 86 10.16 -0.73 14.61
N GLU A 87 11.14 -0.42 13.76
CA GLU A 87 11.03 -0.57 12.31
C GLU A 87 10.88 -2.03 11.86
N CYS A 88 11.46 -2.99 12.60
CA CYS A 88 11.35 -4.42 12.28
C CYS A 88 9.91 -4.96 12.43
N LYS A 89 9.08 -4.30 13.24
CA LYS A 89 7.67 -4.69 13.44
C LYS A 89 6.73 -4.10 12.39
N ARG A 90 7.24 -3.26 11.49
CA ARG A 90 6.46 -2.64 10.42
C ARG A 90 6.37 -3.60 9.23
N GLY A 91 5.35 -3.40 8.38
CA GLY A 91 5.29 -4.06 7.08
C GLY A 91 6.47 -3.66 6.20
N ALA A 92 6.83 -4.53 5.26
CA ALA A 92 7.82 -4.22 4.23
C ALA A 92 7.27 -3.09 3.33
N LEU A 93 8.00 -1.99 3.23
CA LEU A 93 7.58 -0.79 2.51
C LEU A 93 8.24 -0.72 1.14
N PHE A 94 7.47 -0.35 0.12
CA PHE A 94 7.92 -0.19 -1.25
C PHE A 94 7.41 1.14 -1.80
N PHE A 95 8.26 1.88 -2.53
CA PHE A 95 7.92 3.16 -3.16
C PHE A 95 7.88 3.05 -4.66
N LEU A 96 7.01 3.84 -5.29
CA LEU A 96 6.88 3.92 -6.73
C LEU A 96 8.24 4.17 -7.40
N LYS A 97 8.52 3.36 -8.43
CA LYS A 97 9.75 3.41 -9.23
C LYS A 97 9.44 3.84 -10.66
N ASN A 98 8.59 3.08 -11.35
CA ASN A 98 8.20 3.34 -12.74
C ASN A 98 6.69 3.26 -12.91
N ILE A 99 6.19 4.03 -13.87
CA ILE A 99 4.79 4.04 -14.32
C ILE A 99 4.78 3.85 -15.83
N SER A 100 3.95 2.95 -16.30
CA SER A 100 3.59 2.82 -17.71
C SER A 100 2.07 2.77 -17.83
N SER A 101 1.54 3.42 -18.87
CA SER A 101 0.12 3.41 -19.18
C SER A 101 -0.07 3.32 -20.68
N GLY A 102 -0.93 2.43 -21.14
CA GLY A 102 -1.19 2.20 -22.56
C GLY A 102 -2.30 1.16 -22.75
N GLY A 103 -3.04 1.25 -23.85
CA GLY A 103 -4.11 0.28 -24.18
C GLY A 103 -5.18 0.12 -23.10
N GLY A 104 -5.55 1.22 -22.41
CA GLY A 104 -6.54 1.19 -21.32
C GLY A 104 -6.06 0.57 -20.00
N LYS A 105 -4.78 0.19 -19.91
CA LYS A 105 -4.18 -0.41 -18.72
C LYS A 105 -3.09 0.47 -18.13
N THR A 106 -2.85 0.27 -16.83
CA THR A 106 -1.74 0.87 -16.10
C THR A 106 -0.90 -0.23 -15.46
N GLU A 107 0.40 0.00 -15.47
CA GLU A 107 1.38 -0.85 -14.82
C GLU A 107 2.34 0.03 -14.03
N THR A 108 2.53 -0.31 -12.77
CA THR A 108 3.41 0.42 -11.87
C THR A 108 4.35 -0.56 -11.19
N THR A 109 5.58 -0.14 -10.95
CA THR A 109 6.56 -0.94 -10.21
C THR A 109 7.01 -0.19 -8.97
N TYR A 110 7.24 -0.92 -7.88
CA TYR A 110 7.60 -0.37 -6.59
C TYR A 110 8.86 -1.04 -6.07
N ASN A 111 9.88 -0.23 -5.77
CA ASN A 111 11.14 -0.70 -5.21
C ASN A 111 11.06 -0.72 -3.69
N ARG A 112 11.64 -1.77 -3.09
CA ARG A 112 11.73 -1.89 -1.64
C ARG A 112 12.52 -0.74 -1.01
N GLN A 113 11.96 -0.17 0.05
CA GLN A 113 12.68 0.67 1.00
C GLN A 113 13.20 -0.21 2.16
N PRO A 114 14.52 -0.43 2.29
CA PRO A 114 15.06 -1.17 3.42
C PRO A 114 14.86 -0.39 4.73
N PRO A 115 14.54 -1.07 5.85
CA PRO A 115 14.52 -0.45 7.17
C PRO A 115 15.93 0.01 7.56
N ARG A 116 16.04 1.10 8.32
CA ARG A 116 17.34 1.65 8.76
C ARG A 116 17.80 1.00 10.06
N LYS A 117 16.86 0.70 10.96
CA LYS A 117 17.14 0.16 12.30
C LYS A 117 16.52 -1.22 12.44
N CYS A 118 17.04 -2.17 11.68
CA CYS A 118 16.64 -3.57 11.78
C CYS A 118 17.79 -4.52 11.43
N SER A 119 17.97 -5.58 12.22
CA SER A 119 18.92 -6.65 11.88
C SER A 119 18.45 -7.39 10.62
N PRO A 120 19.34 -7.78 9.69
CA PRO A 120 18.97 -8.45 8.44
C PRO A 120 18.04 -9.66 8.59
N ASP A 121 18.19 -10.43 9.66
CA ASP A 121 17.39 -11.63 9.92
C ASP A 121 15.96 -11.33 10.39
N LEU A 122 15.74 -10.13 10.93
CA LEU A 122 14.43 -9.67 11.39
C LEU A 122 13.66 -8.92 10.31
N ILE A 123 14.25 -8.70 9.13
CA ILE A 123 13.62 -7.98 8.04
C ILE A 123 12.52 -8.87 7.42
N PRO A 124 11.23 -8.51 7.54
CA PRO A 124 10.15 -9.31 6.96
C PRO A 124 10.32 -9.39 5.45
N LEU A 125 10.09 -10.57 4.86
CA LEU A 125 10.10 -10.75 3.40
C LEU A 125 11.42 -10.32 2.74
N LYS A 126 12.59 -10.47 3.39
CA LYS A 126 13.89 -9.89 2.95
C LYS A 126 14.25 -10.08 1.47
N ASN A 127 13.79 -11.17 0.85
CA ASN A 127 14.07 -11.50 -0.55
C ASN A 127 13.20 -10.71 -1.55
N LEU A 128 12.03 -10.21 -1.14
CA LEU A 128 11.12 -9.44 -1.99
C LEU A 128 11.70 -8.04 -2.24
N ARG A 129 12.04 -7.74 -3.49
CA ARG A 129 12.72 -6.49 -3.88
C ARG A 129 11.84 -5.56 -4.71
N LEU A 130 10.95 -6.13 -5.50
CA LEU A 130 10.11 -5.41 -6.45
C LEU A 130 8.67 -5.88 -6.34
N ILE A 131 7.73 -4.95 -6.40
CA ILE A 131 6.31 -5.26 -6.56
C ILE A 131 5.86 -4.65 -7.88
N LYS A 132 5.18 -5.44 -8.69
CA LYS A 132 4.52 -5.00 -9.92
C LYS A 132 3.02 -4.94 -9.66
N VAL A 133 2.41 -3.80 -9.96
CA VAL A 133 0.96 -3.62 -9.82
C VAL A 133 0.37 -3.29 -11.18
N THR A 134 -0.54 -4.14 -11.66
CA THR A 134 -1.30 -3.94 -12.89
C THR A 134 -2.74 -3.57 -12.58
N SER A 135 -3.35 -2.73 -13.40
CA SER A 135 -4.78 -2.43 -13.31
C SER A 135 -5.34 -1.92 -14.62
N GLU A 136 -6.63 -2.14 -14.84
CA GLU A 136 -7.38 -1.37 -15.82
C GLU A 136 -7.52 0.09 -15.34
N ARG A 137 -7.44 1.03 -16.28
CA ARG A 137 -7.60 2.45 -15.97
C ARG A 137 -8.97 2.68 -15.34
N LEU A 138 -9.00 3.37 -14.21
CA LEU A 138 -10.25 3.64 -13.51
C LEU A 138 -11.02 4.75 -14.22
N HIS A 139 -12.22 4.42 -14.69
CA HIS A 139 -13.17 5.38 -15.23
C HIS A 139 -14.27 5.65 -14.19
N LEU A 140 -14.36 6.90 -13.75
CA LEU A 140 -15.43 7.33 -12.85
C LEU A 140 -16.74 7.41 -13.63
N VAL A 141 -17.79 6.77 -13.11
CA VAL A 141 -19.13 6.83 -13.69
C VAL A 141 -19.92 7.89 -12.93
N PRO A 142 -20.40 8.96 -13.61
CA PRO A 142 -21.24 9.98 -12.96
C PRO A 142 -22.44 9.35 -12.25
N GLY A 143 -22.76 9.87 -11.06
CA GLY A 143 -23.89 9.38 -10.25
C GLY A 143 -23.67 8.04 -9.55
N LYS A 144 -22.51 7.40 -9.69
CA LYS A 144 -22.14 6.20 -8.92
C LYS A 144 -21.08 6.51 -7.88
N ALA A 145 -21.30 6.05 -6.65
CA ALA A 145 -20.29 6.09 -5.61
C ALA A 145 -19.09 5.23 -6.00
N LEU A 146 -17.88 5.78 -5.82
CA LEU A 146 -16.65 5.05 -5.99
C LEU A 146 -16.59 3.88 -5.00
N ARG A 147 -16.60 2.65 -5.51
CA ARG A 147 -16.39 1.45 -4.72
C ARG A 147 -14.91 1.10 -4.72
N ARG A 148 -14.42 0.59 -3.58
CA ARG A 148 -13.05 0.08 -3.51
C ARG A 148 -12.89 -1.10 -4.49
N HIS A 149 -11.77 -1.13 -5.17
CA HIS A 149 -11.40 -2.25 -6.02
C HIS A 149 -10.87 -3.42 -5.19
N CYS A 150 -10.92 -4.61 -5.77
CA CYS A 150 -10.30 -5.82 -5.22
C CYS A 150 -8.99 -6.08 -5.94
N CYS A 151 -8.22 -7.04 -5.45
CA CYS A 151 -6.96 -7.40 -6.07
C CYS A 151 -6.56 -8.85 -5.81
N ASP A 152 -5.83 -9.38 -6.79
CA ASP A 152 -5.25 -10.70 -6.74
C ASP A 152 -3.73 -10.60 -6.64
N ILE A 153 -3.13 -11.47 -5.83
CA ILE A 153 -1.69 -11.69 -5.82
C ILE A 153 -1.43 -12.85 -6.78
N VAL A 154 -0.79 -12.54 -7.90
CA VAL A 154 -0.59 -13.47 -9.03
C VAL A 154 0.77 -14.17 -8.85
N PRO A 155 0.91 -15.45 -9.26
CA PRO A 155 2.21 -16.10 -9.30
C PRO A 155 3.21 -15.26 -10.09
N SER A 156 4.32 -14.91 -9.45
CA SER A 156 5.38 -14.13 -10.09
C SER A 156 6.39 -15.05 -10.79
N SER A 157 7.10 -14.50 -11.77
CA SER A 157 8.17 -15.22 -12.48
C SER A 157 9.46 -15.37 -11.67
N SER A 158 9.58 -14.67 -10.54
CA SER A 158 10.75 -14.69 -9.66
C SER A 158 10.35 -14.54 -8.20
N ASP A 159 11.01 -15.30 -7.32
CA ASP A 159 10.87 -15.21 -5.86
C ASP A 159 11.20 -13.82 -5.27
N THR A 160 11.86 -12.96 -6.05
CA THR A 160 12.21 -11.59 -5.64
C THR A 160 11.16 -10.55 -6.04
N THR A 161 10.13 -10.98 -6.77
CA THR A 161 9.08 -10.15 -7.35
C THR A 161 7.71 -10.61 -6.88
N MET A 162 6.79 -9.68 -6.69
CA MET A 162 5.39 -9.97 -6.40
C MET A 162 4.52 -9.20 -7.38
N ASP A 163 3.60 -9.91 -8.02
CA ASP A 163 2.69 -9.34 -9.00
C ASP A 163 1.30 -9.20 -8.37
N VAL A 164 0.75 -7.99 -8.43
CA VAL A 164 -0.56 -7.66 -7.87
C VAL A 164 -1.43 -7.11 -8.99
N ASN A 165 -2.59 -7.69 -9.20
CA ASN A 165 -3.54 -7.22 -10.19
C ASN A 165 -4.76 -6.59 -9.51
N ILE A 166 -4.98 -5.29 -9.72
CA ILE A 166 -6.14 -4.56 -9.19
C ILE A 166 -7.27 -4.60 -10.22
N ARG A 167 -8.45 -5.05 -9.79
CA ARG A 167 -9.64 -5.24 -10.63
C ARG A 167 -10.92 -4.85 -9.87
N LYS A 168 -12.05 -4.84 -10.58
CA LYS A 168 -13.35 -4.79 -9.92
C LYS A 168 -13.53 -6.04 -9.04
N CYS A 169 -14.20 -5.86 -7.92
CA CYS A 169 -14.61 -6.98 -7.08
C CYS A 169 -15.61 -7.84 -7.83
N LYS A 170 -15.53 -9.16 -7.64
CA LYS A 170 -16.54 -10.10 -8.11
C LYS A 170 -17.75 -10.03 -7.19
N ASP A 171 -18.87 -10.56 -7.67
CA ASP A 171 -20.08 -10.67 -6.85
C ASP A 171 -19.78 -11.52 -5.62
N ASP A 172 -20.23 -11.03 -4.45
CA ASP A 172 -20.04 -11.64 -3.12
C ASP A 172 -18.57 -11.90 -2.72
N GLU A 173 -17.60 -11.25 -3.39
CA GLU A 173 -16.20 -11.35 -3.01
C GLU A 173 -15.94 -10.71 -1.65
N LEU A 174 -15.36 -11.48 -0.73
CA LEU A 174 -14.98 -10.97 0.58
C LEU A 174 -13.82 -9.98 0.44
N ILE A 175 -14.10 -8.74 0.81
CA ILE A 175 -13.14 -7.64 0.73
C ILE A 175 -12.36 -7.44 2.04
N ALA A 176 -12.64 -8.26 3.04
CA ALA A 176 -12.00 -8.26 4.34
C ALA A 176 -12.03 -9.69 4.90
N MET A 177 -11.08 -10.03 5.76
CA MET A 177 -11.16 -11.25 6.56
C MET A 177 -12.32 -11.11 7.55
N HIS A 178 -13.17 -12.14 7.66
CA HIS A 178 -14.09 -12.27 8.78
C HIS A 178 -13.30 -12.76 10.00
N SER A 179 -13.43 -12.02 11.10
CA SER A 179 -12.93 -12.37 12.43
C SER A 179 -13.74 -13.49 13.05
#